data_AF-A0A143WY31-F1
#
_entry.id   AF-A0A143WY31-F1
#
_cell.length_a   1.000
_cell.length_b   1.000
_cell.length_c   1.000
_cell.angle_alpha   90.00
_cell.angle_beta   90.00
_cell.angle_gamma   90.00
#
_symmetry.space_group_name_H-M   'P 1'
#
loop_
_entity.id
_entity.type
_entity.pdbx_description
1 polymer ?
#
loop_
_entity_poly.entity_id
_entity_poly.type
_entity_poly.pdbx_seq_one_letter_code
_entity_poly.pdbx_strand_id
1 'polypeptide(L)'
;MQTYIAHYRSPAAADVRGTGLFEFESESRAGTKGNLRDARLKMLELYGKDAVSWNIDRVERKRATAAASDGQLELDFRPPKPERKRAKRKEWW
;
A
#
# COMPACT_ATOMS: atom_id res chain seq x y z
N MET A 1 0.41 13.67 13.48
CA MET A 1 0.72 13.51 12.04
C MET A 1 0.57 12.06 11.62
N GLN A 2 0.12 11.80 10.40
CA GLN A 2 -0.01 10.46 9.82
C GLN A 2 0.85 10.36 8.55
N THR A 3 1.45 9.19 8.33
CA THR A 3 2.26 8.92 7.13
C THR A 3 1.38 8.38 6.00
N TYR A 4 1.58 8.92 4.81
CA TYR A 4 0.88 8.58 3.60
C TYR A 4 1.87 8.26 2.49
N ILE A 5 1.41 7.49 1.50
CA ILE A 5 2.13 7.16 0.27
C ILE A 5 1.37 7.81 -0.87
N ALA A 6 2.04 8.65 -1.65
CA ALA A 6 1.48 9.26 -2.84
C ALA A 6 2.03 8.57 -4.09
N HIS A 7 1.13 8.22 -5.01
CA HIS A 7 1.45 7.71 -6.33
C HIS A 7 1.38 8.86 -7.33
N TYR A 8 2.43 9.03 -8.12
CA TYR A 8 2.47 10.06 -9.15
C TYR A 8 2.77 9.50 -10.53
N ARG A 9 2.32 10.26 -11.53
CA ARG A 9 2.50 9.97 -12.94
C ARG A 9 2.89 11.23 -13.69
N SER A 10 3.93 11.14 -14.50
CA SER A 10 4.32 12.21 -15.43
C SER A 10 3.29 12.35 -16.56
N PRO A 11 3.16 13.55 -17.17
CA PRO A 11 2.30 13.75 -18.34
C PRO A 11 2.64 12.81 -19.48
N ALA A 12 1.65 12.47 -20.29
CA ALA A 12 1.81 11.59 -21.45
C ALA A 12 2.80 12.14 -22.51
N ALA A 13 2.94 13.47 -22.55
CA ALA A 13 3.81 14.21 -23.46
C ALA A 13 5.20 14.54 -22.88
N ALA A 14 5.54 14.04 -21.69
CA ALA A 14 6.89 14.22 -21.12
C ALA A 14 7.90 13.29 -21.84
N ASP A 15 9.10 13.80 -22.11
CA ASP A 15 10.20 13.04 -22.74
C ASP A 15 10.56 11.78 -21.94
N VAL A 16 10.43 11.84 -20.61
CA VAL A 16 10.61 10.70 -19.71
C VAL A 16 9.28 10.41 -19.02
N ARG A 17 8.69 9.25 -19.35
CA ARG A 17 7.51 8.74 -18.65
C ARG A 17 7.92 8.14 -17.32
N GLY A 18 7.63 8.86 -16.23
CA GLY A 18 7.91 8.42 -14.86
C GLY A 18 6.62 8.14 -14.11
N THR A 19 6.48 6.92 -13.60
CA THR A 19 5.54 6.59 -12.53
C THR A 19 6.33 6.25 -11.28
N GLY A 20 5.94 6.80 -10.14
CA GLY A 20 6.67 6.58 -8.90
C GLY A 20 5.78 6.72 -7.68
N LEU A 21 6.39 6.47 -6.53
CA LEU A 21 5.78 6.62 -5.22
C LEU A 21 6.72 7.34 -4.28
N PHE A 22 6.16 8.12 -3.35
CA PHE A 22 6.92 8.73 -2.27
C PHE A 22 6.10 8.80 -0.99
N GLU A 23 6.81 8.85 0.14
CA GLU A 23 6.21 8.97 1.46
C GLU A 23 6.16 10.42 1.91
N PHE A 24 5.07 10.79 2.59
CA PHE A 24 4.91 12.12 3.17
C PHE A 24 4.08 12.07 4.43
N GLU A 25 4.21 13.10 5.25
CA GLU A 25 3.42 13.26 6.46
C GLU A 25 2.36 14.34 6.24
N SER A 26 1.14 14.10 6.74
CA SER A 26 0.07 15.09 6.72
C SER A 26 -0.78 14.99 7.99
N GLU A 27 -1.31 16.13 8.43
CA GLU A 27 -2.32 16.21 9.49
C GLU A 27 -3.73 15.98 8.94
N SER A 28 -3.93 16.19 7.64
CA SER A 28 -5.20 16.04 6.97
C SER A 28 -5.55 14.55 6.78
N ARG A 29 -6.86 14.22 6.83
CA ARG A 29 -7.33 12.84 6.62
C ARG A 29 -7.15 12.40 5.17
N ALA A 30 -6.98 11.09 4.94
CA ALA A 30 -6.97 10.48 3.61
C ALA A 30 -8.18 10.95 2.77
N GLY A 31 -7.96 11.24 1.48
CA GLY A 31 -9.02 11.64 0.55
C GLY A 31 -9.51 13.09 0.69
N THR A 32 -8.93 13.90 1.59
CA THR A 32 -9.25 15.32 1.69
C THR A 32 -8.38 16.17 0.75
N LYS A 33 -8.89 17.34 0.36
CA LYS A 33 -8.12 18.30 -0.46
C LYS A 33 -6.84 18.80 0.24
N GLY A 34 -6.88 18.91 1.57
CA GLY A 34 -5.72 19.27 2.38
C GLY A 34 -4.59 18.25 2.23
N ASN A 35 -4.91 16.96 2.32
CA ASN A 35 -3.94 15.89 2.16
C ASN A 35 -3.31 15.91 0.75
N LEU A 36 -4.12 16.09 -0.30
CA LEU A 36 -3.61 16.18 -1.67
C LEU A 36 -2.68 17.39 -1.89
N ARG A 37 -2.99 18.53 -1.24
CA ARG A 37 -2.11 19.71 -1.24
C ARG A 37 -0.78 19.41 -0.54
N ASP A 38 -0.81 18.77 0.62
CA ASP A 38 0.39 18.42 1.38
C ASP A 38 1.27 17.44 0.58
N ALA A 39 0.64 16.44 -0.05
CA ALA A 39 1.31 15.52 -0.98
C ALA A 39 1.98 16.28 -2.13
N ARG A 40 1.28 17.26 -2.72
CA ARG A 40 1.79 18.08 -3.81
C ARG A 40 2.98 18.93 -3.39
N LEU A 41 2.93 19.52 -2.20
CA LEU A 41 4.04 20.29 -1.65
C LEU A 41 5.26 19.40 -1.43
N LYS A 42 5.08 18.21 -0.85
CA LYS A 42 6.19 17.27 -0.63
C LYS A 42 6.79 16.77 -1.94
N MET A 43 5.96 16.56 -2.96
CA MET A 43 6.40 16.20 -4.30
C MET A 43 7.29 17.27 -4.94
N LEU A 44 6.90 18.55 -4.82
CA LEU A 44 7.68 19.67 -5.33
C LEU A 44 8.97 19.87 -4.53
N GLU A 45 8.95 19.59 -3.23
CA GLU A 45 10.15 19.63 -2.38
C GLU A 45 11.18 18.56 -2.79
N LEU A 46 10.74 17.34 -3.08
CA LEU A 46 11.63 16.21 -3.43
C LEU A 46 12.17 16.29 -4.85
N TYR A 47 11.32 16.64 -5.82
CA TYR A 47 11.63 16.54 -7.26
C TYR A 47 11.73 17.90 -7.95
N GLY A 48 11.39 19.00 -7.27
CA GLY A 48 11.55 20.35 -7.78
C GLY A 48 10.81 20.63 -9.08
N LYS A 49 11.55 21.19 -10.05
CA LYS A 49 11.03 21.65 -11.35
C LYS A 49 10.41 20.53 -12.18
N ASP A 50 10.96 19.32 -12.08
CA ASP A 50 10.52 18.19 -12.91
C ASP A 50 9.11 17.74 -12.53
N ALA A 51 8.77 17.83 -11.24
CA ALA A 51 7.45 17.44 -10.72
C ALA A 51 6.32 18.45 -10.95
N VAL A 52 6.61 19.67 -11.41
CA VAL A 52 5.59 20.70 -11.65
C VAL A 52 4.52 20.21 -12.64
N SER A 53 4.93 19.41 -13.62
CA SER A 53 4.05 18.86 -14.63
C SER A 53 3.39 17.54 -14.24
N TRP A 54 3.92 16.82 -13.25
CA TRP A 54 3.43 15.51 -12.85
C TRP A 54 2.09 15.61 -12.12
N ASN A 55 1.30 14.54 -12.09
CA ASN A 55 0.03 14.48 -11.38
C ASN A 55 0.07 13.40 -10.29
N ILE A 56 -0.69 13.59 -9.21
CA ILE A 56 -0.87 12.59 -8.15
C ILE A 56 -2.16 11.84 -8.43
N ASP A 57 -2.04 10.55 -8.75
CA ASP A 57 -3.19 9.71 -9.10
C ASP A 57 -3.91 9.21 -7.85
N ARG A 58 -3.14 8.86 -6.81
CA ARG A 58 -3.67 8.23 -5.60
C ARG A 58 -2.82 8.54 -4.37
N VAL A 59 -3.49 8.70 -3.24
CA VAL A 59 -2.86 8.81 -1.92
C VAL A 59 -3.41 7.71 -1.03
N GLU A 60 -2.51 6.91 -0.47
CA GLU A 60 -2.83 5.84 0.45
C GLU A 60 -2.27 6.14 1.84
N ARG A 61 -3.01 5.77 2.89
CA ARG A 61 -2.48 5.82 4.23
C ARG A 61 -1.52 4.64 4.41
N LYS A 62 -0.26 4.92 4.77
CA LYS A 62 0.68 3.88 5.14
C LYS A 62 0.16 3.26 6.43
N ARG A 63 -0.38 2.05 6.34
CA ARG A 63 -0.70 1.26 7.53
C ARG A 63 0.65 0.91 8.13
N ALA A 64 0.83 1.19 9.42
CA ALA A 64 1.84 0.47 10.18
C ALA A 64 1.50 -1.00 9.96
N THR A 65 2.32 -1.71 9.20
CA THR A 65 2.33 -3.16 9.28
C THR A 65 2.59 -3.43 10.75
N ALA A 66 1.52 -3.73 11.50
CA ALA A 66 1.70 -4.51 12.70
C ALA A 66 2.47 -5.72 12.17
N ALA A 67 3.77 -5.78 12.49
CA ALA A 67 4.46 -7.06 12.46
C ALA A 67 3.49 -7.99 13.19
N ALA A 68 2.95 -8.97 12.47
CA ALA A 68 2.24 -10.06 13.11
C ALA A 68 3.16 -10.49 14.23
N SER A 69 2.72 -10.26 15.47
CA SER A 69 3.50 -10.34 16.69
C SER A 69 4.59 -11.39 16.60
N ASP A 70 5.83 -10.97 16.32
CA ASP A 70 7.02 -11.82 16.33
C ASP A 70 7.20 -12.31 17.77
N GLY A 71 6.66 -13.48 18.08
CA GLY A 71 6.90 -14.17 19.33
C GLY A 71 5.69 -14.74 20.08
N GLN A 72 4.44 -14.47 19.68
CA GLN A 72 3.30 -15.13 20.31
C GLN A 72 2.91 -16.39 19.50
N LEU A 73 3.40 -17.56 19.92
CA LEU A 73 2.83 -18.82 19.48
C LEU A 73 1.38 -18.87 19.96
N GLU A 74 0.41 -18.82 19.04
CA GLU A 74 -0.98 -19.16 19.36
C GLU A 74 -1.01 -20.65 19.73
N LEU A 75 -1.01 -20.94 21.04
CA LEU A 75 -1.35 -22.27 21.53
C LEU A 75 -2.85 -22.48 21.28
N ASP A 76 -3.19 -23.14 20.17
CA ASP A 76 -4.56 -23.51 19.86
C ASP A 76 -4.93 -24.76 20.67
N PHE A 77 -5.73 -24.57 21.73
CA PHE A 77 -6.28 -25.66 22.56
C PHE A 77 -7.56 -26.28 21.96
N ARG A 78 -7.98 -25.85 20.77
CA ARG A 78 -9.18 -26.42 20.13
C ARG A 78 -8.86 -27.82 19.58
N PRO A 79 -9.82 -28.75 19.65
CA PRO A 79 -9.63 -30.08 19.07
C PRO A 79 -9.37 -29.95 17.56
N PRO A 80 -8.45 -30.75 16.99
CA PRO A 80 -8.13 -30.71 15.57
C PRO A 80 -9.40 -30.95 14.75
N LYS A 81 -9.61 -30.13 13.71
CA LYS A 81 -10.76 -30.27 12.82
C LYS A 81 -10.70 -31.67 12.18
N PRO A 82 -11.82 -32.42 12.16
CA PRO A 82 -11.83 -33.75 11.56
C PRO A 82 -11.51 -33.65 10.06
N GLU A 83 -10.40 -34.25 9.65
CA GLU A 83 -10.04 -34.34 8.23
C GLU A 83 -11.03 -35.23 7.48
N ARG A 84 -11.54 -34.73 6.34
CA ARG A 84 -12.41 -35.52 5.47
C ARG A 84 -11.56 -36.60 4.79
N LYS A 85 -11.73 -37.85 5.22
CA LYS A 85 -11.12 -39.00 4.53
C LYS A 85 -11.62 -39.07 3.09
N ARG A 86 -10.71 -38.99 2.13
CA ARG A 86 -11.04 -39.18 0.71
C ARG A 86 -11.51 -40.62 0.50
N ALA A 87 -12.57 -40.80 -0.29
CA ALA A 87 -13.06 -42.13 -0.65
C ALA A 87 -11.96 -42.92 -1.36
N LYS A 88 -11.71 -44.16 -0.93
CA LYS A 88 -10.78 -45.05 -1.64
C LYS A 88 -11.32 -45.31 -3.04
N ARG A 89 -10.51 -45.03 -4.05
CA ARG A 89 -10.84 -45.34 -5.44
C ARG A 89 -10.72 -46.85 -5.63
N LYS A 90 -11.74 -47.50 -6.18
CA LYS A 90 -11.65 -48.91 -6.58
C LYS A 90 -10.75 -48.98 -7.82
N GLU A 91 -9.58 -49.56 -7.67
CA GLU A 91 -8.76 -50.00 -8.80
C GLU A 91 -9.34 -51.33 -9.29
N TRP A 92 -9.74 -51.36 -10.55
CA TRP A 92 -10.17 -52.57 -11.23
C TRP A 92 -8.97 -53.07 -12.06
N TRP A 93 -8.59 -54.31 -11.81
CA TRP A 93 -7.70 -55.11 -12.67
C TRP A 93 -8.33 -55.29 -14.05
#